data_AF-A0A1I8J9L0-F1
#
_entry.id   AF-A0A1I8J9L0-F1
#
_cell.length_a   1.000
_cell.length_b   1.000
_cell.length_c   1.000
_cell.angle_alpha   90.00
_cell.angle_beta   90.00
_cell.angle_gamma   90.00
#
_symmetry.space_group_name_H-M   'P 1'
#
loop_
_entity.id
_entity.type
_entity.pdbx_description
1 polymer ?
#
loop_
_entity_poly.entity_id
_entity_poly.type
_entity_poly.pdbx_seq_one_letter_code
_entity_poly.pdbx_strand_id
1 'polypeptide(L)'
;MVSALTILNERFERDASRNSHYRSSAYCSPKPGAFSSNCPKQSCSTIYDCKIRDVPLICVCDKELCGSVCVPPDAGCEGLAEVPNGNKTRAISGNENRVGQTVTYTCNSGYRLIGSSIVTCKANLKWTVPKERRGRCVSASGNTSPCGRPKVQPHTILDPAPDVRKSTYSDGEMFSYTCAPGYTAAAPGLAVTAVCSNGQWNIQDLTCSLINCGDPGTPINGRHLNRNYTFGQKVSYFCNEGYRIECPEHSPGCE
;
A
#
# COMPACT_ATOMS: atom_id res chain seq x y z
N MET A 1 17.16 75.01 20.15
CA MET A 1 17.14 73.67 20.77
C MET A 1 18.05 72.79 19.92
N VAL A 2 19.34 72.65 20.25
CA VAL A 2 19.89 71.68 21.25
C VAL A 2 19.42 70.26 20.87
N SER A 3 20.21 69.21 20.59
CA SER A 3 21.65 68.88 20.50
C SER A 3 21.71 67.43 19.95
N ALA A 4 22.68 67.06 19.09
CA ALA A 4 23.86 66.18 19.35
C ALA A 4 23.53 64.70 19.71
N LEU A 5 24.21 63.61 19.31
CA LEU A 5 25.57 63.28 18.82
C LEU A 5 25.45 62.03 17.89
N THR A 6 26.15 61.88 16.74
CA THR A 6 27.56 61.42 16.52
C THR A 6 27.82 60.00 17.08
N ILE A 7 28.23 59.02 16.27
CA ILE A 7 29.64 58.55 16.16
C ILE A 7 29.85 57.57 14.97
N LEU A 8 30.84 57.94 14.15
CA LEU A 8 31.86 57.20 13.36
C LEU A 8 31.43 56.12 12.35
N ASN A 9 31.64 56.26 11.03
CA ASN A 9 32.84 56.55 10.19
C ASN A 9 33.44 55.26 9.59
N GLU A 10 33.76 55.37 8.30
CA GLU A 10 34.70 54.58 7.48
C GLU A 10 34.26 53.31 6.74
N ARG A 11 34.14 53.51 5.41
CA ARG A 11 34.82 52.74 4.34
C ARG A 11 34.62 51.22 4.34
N PHE A 12 33.88 50.75 3.34
CA PHE A 12 34.43 49.86 2.29
C PHE A 12 33.48 49.83 1.08
N GLU A 13 33.46 50.92 0.30
CA GLU A 13 33.16 50.82 -1.14
C GLU A 13 34.46 50.40 -1.83
N ARG A 14 34.46 49.19 -2.42
CA ARG A 14 35.41 48.51 -3.34
C ARG A 14 35.27 47.02 -3.02
N ASP A 15 34.57 46.17 -3.77
CA ASP A 15 34.61 45.98 -5.22
C ASP A 15 33.24 45.53 -5.77
N ALA A 16 32.47 46.48 -6.30
CA ALA A 16 31.30 46.20 -7.13
C ALA A 16 31.69 46.34 -8.62
N SER A 17 32.64 45.54 -9.10
CA SER A 17 32.83 45.27 -10.54
C SER A 17 33.95 44.26 -10.76
N ARG A 18 33.60 42.97 -10.81
CA ARG A 18 34.19 41.96 -11.73
C ARG A 18 33.51 40.60 -11.50
N ASN A 19 32.97 40.03 -12.57
CA ASN A 19 32.30 38.73 -12.69
C ASN A 19 30.83 38.62 -12.29
N SER A 20 30.00 39.19 -13.16
CA SER A 20 28.64 38.78 -13.46
C SER A 20 28.54 37.35 -14.01
N HIS A 21 28.92 36.30 -13.27
CA HIS A 21 28.61 34.91 -13.65
C HIS A 21 28.72 33.97 -12.44
N TYR A 22 27.65 33.80 -11.64
CA TYR A 22 27.23 32.49 -11.12
C TYR A 22 25.87 32.65 -10.43
N ARG A 23 24.82 32.26 -11.16
CA ARG A 23 23.43 32.21 -10.70
C ARG A 23 23.32 31.32 -9.46
N SER A 24 22.38 31.66 -8.57
CA SER A 24 21.96 30.84 -7.43
C SER A 24 21.73 29.39 -7.88
N SER A 25 22.65 28.49 -7.51
CA SER A 25 22.50 27.08 -7.84
C SER A 25 21.50 26.47 -6.86
N ALA A 26 20.36 26.00 -7.35
CA ALA A 26 19.40 25.28 -6.52
C ALA A 26 20.06 24.01 -5.97
N TYR A 27 20.27 23.93 -4.66
CA TYR A 27 20.83 22.75 -4.00
C TYR A 27 19.74 21.69 -3.80
N CYS A 28 20.01 20.45 -4.21
CA CYS A 28 19.08 19.33 -4.05
C CYS A 28 19.37 18.60 -2.74
N SER A 29 18.57 18.87 -1.72
CA SER A 29 18.62 18.18 -0.43
C SER A 29 17.52 17.11 -0.34
N PRO A 30 17.78 15.93 0.22
CA PRO A 30 16.74 14.95 0.52
C PRO A 30 15.78 15.47 1.58
N LYS A 31 14.53 14.98 1.59
CA LYS A 31 13.57 15.31 2.65
C LYS A 31 14.09 14.90 4.04
N PRO A 32 13.78 15.67 5.10
CA PRO A 32 14.14 15.30 6.47
C PRO A 32 13.62 13.89 6.81
N GLY A 33 14.51 12.99 7.23
CA GLY A 33 14.17 11.60 7.58
C GLY A 33 14.25 10.57 6.45
N ALA A 34 14.59 10.95 5.21
CA ALA A 34 14.59 10.06 4.05
C ALA A 34 15.91 9.32 3.76
N PHE A 35 16.85 9.26 4.71
CA PHE A 35 18.17 8.65 4.51
C PHE A 35 18.08 7.11 4.46
N SER A 36 18.34 6.52 3.29
CA SER A 36 18.35 5.07 3.08
C SER A 36 19.77 4.56 2.81
N SER A 37 20.12 3.40 3.40
CA SER A 37 21.37 2.67 3.10
C SER A 37 21.49 2.21 1.64
N ASN A 38 20.39 2.29 0.86
CA ASN A 38 20.32 1.93 -0.56
C ASN A 38 20.63 3.09 -1.52
N CYS A 39 21.11 4.24 -1.01
CA CYS A 39 21.53 5.33 -1.87
C CYS A 39 22.90 5.04 -2.51
N PRO A 40 23.12 5.44 -3.79
CA PRO A 40 24.45 5.41 -4.40
C PRO A 40 25.47 6.11 -3.51
N LYS A 41 26.64 5.49 -3.31
CA LYS A 41 27.66 6.01 -2.37
C LYS A 41 28.28 7.35 -2.80
N GLN A 42 28.11 7.75 -4.06
CA GLN A 42 28.67 8.99 -4.60
C GLN A 42 27.56 10.01 -4.79
N SER A 43 27.55 11.01 -3.89
CA SER A 43 26.77 12.23 -4.07
C SER A 43 27.49 13.17 -5.05
N CYS A 44 26.73 14.08 -5.67
CA CYS A 44 27.26 15.01 -6.65
C CYS A 44 26.60 16.38 -6.54
N SER A 45 27.29 17.45 -6.91
CA SER A 45 26.71 18.78 -7.12
C SER A 45 26.67 19.13 -8.61
N THR A 46 27.63 18.60 -9.37
CA THR A 46 27.77 18.77 -10.81
C THR A 46 28.05 17.42 -11.48
N ILE A 47 27.92 17.37 -12.81
CA ILE A 47 28.27 16.15 -13.58
C ILE A 47 29.75 15.76 -13.44
N TYR A 48 30.63 16.70 -13.10
CA TYR A 48 32.08 16.43 -12.94
C TYR A 48 32.42 15.64 -11.68
N ASP A 49 31.51 15.60 -10.70
CA ASP A 49 31.69 14.85 -9.46
C ASP A 49 31.49 13.34 -9.68
N CYS A 50 30.83 12.97 -10.77
CA CYS A 50 30.49 11.59 -11.11
C CYS A 50 31.54 10.91 -12.00
N LYS A 51 32.81 10.93 -11.60
CA LYS A 51 33.91 10.28 -12.35
C LYS A 51 34.30 8.95 -11.71
N ILE A 52 34.06 7.85 -12.43
CA ILE A 52 34.62 6.53 -12.12
C ILE A 52 35.20 5.95 -13.41
N ARG A 53 36.53 5.81 -13.49
CA ARG A 53 37.31 5.00 -14.46
C ARG A 53 36.56 4.70 -15.79
N ASP A 54 36.31 5.75 -16.57
CA ASP A 54 35.69 5.74 -17.91
C ASP A 54 34.19 5.39 -18.04
N VAL A 55 33.45 5.29 -16.94
CA VAL A 55 31.98 5.15 -16.98
C VAL A 55 31.34 6.54 -17.03
N PRO A 56 30.60 6.90 -18.10
CA PRO A 56 29.87 8.16 -18.13
C PRO A 56 28.73 8.08 -17.12
N LEU A 57 28.80 8.88 -16.06
CA LEU A 57 27.73 8.99 -15.07
C LEU A 57 27.12 10.39 -15.15
N ILE A 58 25.85 10.49 -14.82
CA ILE A 58 25.12 11.75 -14.72
C ILE A 58 24.78 12.04 -13.27
N CYS A 59 24.74 13.33 -12.92
CA CYS A 59 24.25 13.75 -11.61
C CYS A 59 22.74 13.95 -11.69
N VAL A 60 21.98 13.18 -10.91
CA VAL A 60 20.51 13.27 -10.86
C VAL A 60 20.04 13.57 -9.45
N CYS A 61 18.99 14.39 -9.34
CA CYS A 61 18.39 14.79 -8.09
C CYS A 61 17.20 13.89 -7.71
N ASP A 62 17.39 13.02 -6.71
CA ASP A 62 16.34 12.23 -6.06
C ASP A 62 15.89 12.95 -4.78
N LYS A 63 14.96 13.91 -4.93
CA LYS A 63 14.45 14.75 -3.83
C LYS A 63 13.75 13.97 -2.72
N GLU A 64 13.31 12.75 -3.01
CA GLU A 64 12.51 11.94 -2.09
C GLU A 64 13.36 11.02 -1.21
N LEU A 65 14.58 10.67 -1.62
CA LEU A 65 15.39 9.68 -0.92
C LEU A 65 16.86 10.09 -0.75
N CYS A 66 17.58 10.31 -1.85
CA CYS A 66 19.04 10.32 -1.83
C CYS A 66 19.67 11.70 -2.07
N GLY A 67 18.89 12.72 -2.42
CA GLY A 67 19.42 14.00 -2.89
C GLY A 67 20.11 13.84 -4.24
N SER A 68 21.18 14.59 -4.49
CA SER A 68 21.95 14.45 -5.72
C SER A 68 22.87 13.24 -5.72
N VAL A 69 22.70 12.35 -6.70
CA VAL A 69 23.44 11.09 -6.81
C VAL A 69 23.91 10.81 -8.23
N CYS A 70 25.03 10.09 -8.35
CA CYS A 70 25.58 9.66 -9.63
C CYS A 70 24.92 8.35 -10.10
N VAL A 71 24.36 8.36 -11.32
CA VAL A 71 23.75 7.19 -11.96
C VAL A 71 24.19 7.05 -13.42
N PRO A 72 24.20 5.84 -14.01
CA PRO A 72 24.44 5.68 -15.44
C PRO A 72 23.42 6.45 -16.30
N PRO A 73 23.77 6.85 -17.54
CA PRO A 73 22.92 7.70 -18.38
C PRO A 73 21.67 6.94 -18.85
N ASP A 74 21.82 5.62 -19.00
CA ASP A 74 20.77 4.68 -19.41
C ASP A 74 20.06 4.04 -18.22
N ALA A 75 20.40 4.43 -16.98
CA ALA A 75 19.72 3.94 -15.80
C ALA A 75 18.27 4.43 -15.79
N GLY A 76 17.35 3.49 -15.69
CA GLY A 76 15.92 3.77 -15.70
C GLY A 76 15.09 2.72 -14.97
N CYS A 77 13.88 3.12 -14.62
CA CYS A 77 12.86 2.28 -14.04
C CYS A 77 12.24 1.35 -15.09
N GLU A 78 11.37 0.43 -14.66
CA GLU A 78 10.50 -0.29 -15.59
C GLU A 78 9.68 0.68 -16.46
N GLY A 79 9.47 0.32 -17.73
CA GLY A 79 8.62 1.07 -18.64
C GLY A 79 7.19 1.18 -18.10
N LEU A 80 6.55 2.32 -18.34
CA LEU A 80 5.17 2.53 -17.90
C LEU A 80 4.22 1.96 -18.97
N ALA A 81 3.21 1.23 -18.54
CA ALA A 81 2.17 0.76 -19.46
C ALA A 81 1.43 1.95 -20.11
N GLU A 82 0.84 1.70 -21.28
CA GLU A 82 -0.08 2.63 -21.91
C GLU A 82 -1.27 2.94 -21.00
N VAL A 83 -1.85 4.13 -21.16
CA VAL A 83 -2.96 4.63 -20.33
C VAL A 83 -4.25 4.60 -21.16
N PRO A 84 -5.12 3.60 -21.01
CA PRO A 84 -6.40 3.58 -21.71
C PRO A 84 -7.21 4.82 -21.39
N ASN A 85 -7.76 5.48 -22.42
CA ASN A 85 -8.56 6.70 -22.29
C ASN A 85 -7.82 7.86 -21.59
N GLY A 86 -6.50 7.89 -21.71
CA GLY A 86 -5.66 8.97 -21.21
C GLY A 86 -4.34 9.05 -21.95
N ASN A 87 -3.42 9.80 -21.38
CA ASN A 87 -2.07 9.95 -21.88
C ASN A 87 -1.09 10.08 -20.70
N LYS A 88 0.18 9.76 -20.95
CA LYS A 88 1.30 9.97 -20.04
C LYS A 88 2.25 10.98 -20.69
N THR A 89 2.45 12.13 -20.06
CA THR A 89 3.37 13.15 -20.55
C THR A 89 4.61 13.20 -19.68
N ARG A 90 5.76 13.38 -20.31
CA ARG A 90 7.06 13.41 -19.65
C ARG A 90 7.50 14.86 -19.45
N ALA A 91 8.09 15.18 -18.29
CA ALA A 91 8.54 16.54 -17.99
C ALA A 91 9.77 16.97 -18.81
N ILE A 92 10.59 16.03 -19.27
CA ILE A 92 11.84 16.25 -20.03
C ILE A 92 11.82 15.39 -21.31
N SER A 93 12.26 15.92 -22.45
CA SER A 93 12.37 15.16 -23.70
C SER A 93 13.43 14.05 -23.59
N GLY A 94 13.08 12.80 -23.94
CA GLY A 94 13.96 11.64 -23.83
C GLY A 94 13.21 10.36 -23.46
N ASN A 95 13.95 9.35 -22.98
CA ASN A 95 13.39 8.07 -22.53
C ASN A 95 12.50 8.26 -21.28
N GLU A 96 11.28 7.71 -21.29
CA GLU A 96 10.24 7.99 -20.29
C GLU A 96 10.55 7.45 -18.90
N ASN A 97 11.48 6.50 -18.78
CA ASN A 97 11.79 5.79 -17.55
C ASN A 97 13.15 6.15 -16.94
N ARG A 98 13.88 7.15 -17.48
CA ARG A 98 15.19 7.54 -16.96
C ARG A 98 15.10 7.99 -15.49
N VAL A 99 16.12 7.71 -14.68
CA VAL A 99 16.19 8.21 -13.30
C VAL A 99 16.07 9.74 -13.27
N GLY A 100 15.26 10.26 -12.34
CA GLY A 100 14.91 11.68 -12.22
C GLY A 100 13.79 12.15 -13.16
N GLN A 101 13.41 11.32 -14.14
CA GLN A 101 12.30 11.63 -15.03
C GLN A 101 10.99 11.60 -14.26
N THR A 102 10.18 12.63 -14.50
CA THR A 102 8.81 12.71 -13.98
C THR A 102 7.81 12.53 -15.11
N VAL A 103 6.83 11.67 -14.88
CA VAL A 103 5.74 11.35 -15.80
C VAL A 103 4.42 11.75 -15.15
N THR A 104 3.63 12.53 -15.89
CA THR A 104 2.32 13.01 -15.49
C THR A 104 1.24 12.27 -16.25
N TYR A 105 0.24 11.77 -15.54
CA TYR A 105 -0.92 11.11 -16.12
C TYR A 105 -2.04 12.12 -16.36
N THR A 106 -2.63 12.09 -17.56
CA THR A 106 -3.79 12.89 -17.93
C THR A 106 -4.86 12.00 -18.53
N CYS A 107 -6.14 12.36 -18.37
CA CYS A 107 -7.26 11.60 -18.92
C CYS A 107 -7.91 12.36 -20.07
N ASN A 108 -8.44 11.60 -21.03
CA ASN A 108 -9.20 12.15 -22.15
C ASN A 108 -10.53 12.74 -21.65
N SER A 109 -11.16 13.57 -22.46
CA SER A 109 -12.49 14.11 -22.17
C SER A 109 -13.48 12.98 -21.86
N GLY A 110 -14.31 13.17 -20.82
CA GLY A 110 -15.23 12.13 -20.33
C GLY A 110 -14.61 11.12 -19.37
N TYR A 111 -13.35 11.28 -18.97
CA TYR A 111 -12.66 10.44 -17.98
C TYR A 111 -12.03 11.27 -16.86
N ARG A 112 -12.03 10.73 -15.64
CA ARG A 112 -11.36 11.26 -14.46
C ARG A 112 -10.16 10.39 -14.08
N LEU A 113 -9.13 11.03 -13.56
CA LEU A 113 -7.94 10.35 -13.07
C LEU A 113 -8.16 9.86 -11.64
N ILE A 114 -7.78 8.61 -11.36
CA ILE A 114 -7.69 8.07 -10.01
C ILE A 114 -6.30 7.49 -9.76
N GLY A 115 -5.82 7.55 -8.51
CA GLY A 115 -4.44 7.25 -8.16
C GLY A 115 -3.53 8.49 -8.27
N SER A 116 -2.22 8.28 -8.29
CA SER A 116 -1.26 9.38 -8.37
C SER A 116 -1.14 9.94 -9.80
N SER A 117 -1.32 11.25 -9.95
CA SER A 117 -1.16 11.96 -11.23
C SER A 117 0.28 12.13 -11.67
N ILE A 118 1.24 11.82 -10.81
CA ILE A 118 2.65 12.09 -11.05
C ILE A 118 3.52 11.00 -10.45
N VAL A 119 4.45 10.48 -11.25
CA VAL A 119 5.43 9.49 -10.79
C VAL A 119 6.82 9.93 -11.20
N THR A 120 7.78 9.74 -10.32
CA THR A 120 9.19 10.06 -10.58
C THR A 120 10.03 8.80 -10.45
N CYS A 121 10.93 8.56 -11.41
CA CYS A 121 11.84 7.42 -11.33
C CYS A 121 12.98 7.76 -10.37
N LYS A 122 13.11 6.99 -9.28
CA LYS A 122 14.12 7.23 -8.24
C LYS A 122 15.45 6.57 -8.58
N ALA A 123 16.50 6.96 -7.86
CA ALA A 123 17.85 6.43 -8.07
C ALA A 123 17.98 4.93 -7.77
N ASN A 124 17.04 4.37 -7.00
CA ASN A 124 16.93 2.94 -6.74
C ASN A 124 16.20 2.16 -7.84
N LEU A 125 16.01 2.76 -9.02
CA LEU A 125 15.35 2.17 -10.19
C LEU A 125 13.87 1.80 -9.95
N LYS A 126 13.23 2.42 -8.95
CA LYS A 126 11.80 2.27 -8.67
C LYS A 126 11.08 3.60 -8.79
N TRP A 127 9.87 3.56 -9.34
CA TRP A 127 8.96 4.70 -9.33
C TRP A 127 8.60 5.10 -7.90
N THR A 128 8.37 6.39 -7.65
CA THR A 128 7.88 6.91 -6.36
C THR A 128 6.60 6.23 -5.90
N VAL A 129 5.76 5.80 -6.84
CA VAL A 129 4.46 5.16 -6.60
C VAL A 129 4.46 3.71 -7.13
N PRO A 130 4.06 2.73 -6.30
CA PRO A 130 3.84 1.35 -6.73
C PRO A 130 2.81 1.22 -7.85
N LYS A 131 2.91 0.18 -8.68
CA LYS A 131 2.12 -0.02 -9.91
C LYS A 131 0.62 0.09 -9.68
N GLU A 132 0.12 -0.44 -8.57
CA GLU A 132 -1.29 -0.47 -8.17
C GLU A 132 -1.88 0.88 -7.75
N ARG A 133 -1.03 1.89 -7.46
CA ARG A 133 -1.45 3.24 -7.07
C ARG A 133 -1.13 4.31 -8.11
N ARG A 134 -0.58 3.93 -9.28
CA ARG A 134 -0.32 4.86 -10.39
C ARG A 134 -1.62 5.34 -11.02
N GLY A 135 -1.57 6.48 -11.69
CA GLY A 135 -2.72 7.11 -12.33
C GLY A 135 -3.39 6.18 -13.35
N ARG A 136 -4.72 6.01 -13.22
CA ARG A 136 -5.57 5.37 -14.23
C ARG A 136 -6.79 6.21 -14.53
N CYS A 137 -7.28 6.14 -15.76
CA CYS A 137 -8.44 6.90 -16.22
C CYS A 137 -9.70 6.04 -16.13
N VAL A 138 -10.72 6.56 -15.46
CA VAL A 138 -12.06 5.95 -15.34
C VAL A 138 -13.10 6.95 -15.83
N SER A 139 -14.23 6.49 -16.33
CA SER A 139 -15.21 7.43 -16.92
C SER A 139 -15.72 8.43 -15.88
N ALA A 140 -15.77 9.71 -16.25
CA ALA A 140 -16.32 10.78 -15.45
C ALA A 140 -17.85 10.69 -15.36
N SER A 141 -18.50 10.17 -16.41
CA SER A 141 -19.93 9.87 -16.48
C SER A 141 -20.20 8.44 -16.01
N GLY A 142 -20.22 8.20 -14.69
CA GLY A 142 -20.86 7.02 -14.09
C GLY A 142 -20.36 5.62 -14.46
N ASN A 143 -19.42 5.42 -15.39
CA ASN A 143 -18.78 4.12 -15.61
C ASN A 143 -17.60 3.98 -14.64
N THR A 144 -17.95 3.84 -13.37
CA THR A 144 -17.13 3.18 -12.37
C THR A 144 -16.68 1.82 -12.92
N SER A 145 -15.38 1.53 -12.82
CA SER A 145 -14.89 0.21 -13.26
C SER A 145 -15.66 -0.87 -12.51
N PRO A 146 -16.23 -1.88 -13.21
CA PRO A 146 -16.94 -2.93 -12.52
C PRO A 146 -15.96 -3.70 -11.63
N CYS A 147 -16.41 -4.09 -10.44
CA CYS A 147 -15.63 -4.97 -9.58
C CYS A 147 -15.58 -6.38 -10.19
N GLY A 148 -14.47 -7.08 -9.98
CA GLY A 148 -14.41 -8.52 -10.23
C GLY A 148 -15.19 -9.30 -9.18
N ARG A 149 -15.06 -10.62 -9.16
CA ARG A 149 -15.66 -11.44 -8.11
C ARG A 149 -15.17 -11.03 -6.71
N PRO A 150 -16.07 -10.95 -5.70
CA PRO A 150 -15.66 -10.72 -4.33
C PRO A 150 -14.77 -11.88 -3.87
N LYS A 151 -13.70 -11.55 -3.13
CA LYS A 151 -12.77 -12.54 -2.60
C LYS A 151 -13.27 -13.06 -1.26
N VAL A 152 -13.59 -14.35 -1.18
CA VAL A 152 -13.97 -14.99 0.09
C VAL A 152 -12.79 -14.89 1.07
N GLN A 153 -13.02 -14.30 2.24
CA GLN A 153 -12.04 -14.19 3.31
C GLN A 153 -11.96 -15.51 4.09
N PRO A 154 -10.85 -15.81 4.80
CA PRO A 154 -10.72 -17.06 5.55
C PRO A 154 -11.87 -17.26 6.53
N HIS A 155 -12.48 -18.45 6.49
CA HIS A 155 -13.56 -18.85 7.40
C HIS A 155 -14.81 -17.95 7.34
N THR A 156 -15.03 -17.28 6.20
CA THR A 156 -16.23 -16.49 5.93
C THR A 156 -17.06 -17.10 4.80
N ILE A 157 -18.33 -16.74 4.75
CA ILE A 157 -19.23 -16.96 3.62
C ILE A 157 -19.83 -15.63 3.19
N LEU A 158 -20.20 -15.55 1.91
CA LEU A 158 -20.86 -14.39 1.31
C LEU A 158 -22.36 -14.63 1.27
N ASP A 159 -23.14 -13.63 1.70
CA ASP A 159 -24.59 -13.62 1.61
C ASP A 159 -25.08 -12.35 0.87
N PRO A 160 -25.80 -12.48 -0.25
CA PRO A 160 -26.08 -13.73 -0.97
C PRO A 160 -24.81 -14.33 -1.58
N ALA A 161 -24.84 -15.63 -1.89
CA ALA A 161 -23.75 -16.26 -2.62
C ALA A 161 -23.57 -15.61 -4.01
N PRO A 162 -22.34 -15.27 -4.42
CA PRO A 162 -22.10 -14.67 -5.74
C PRO A 162 -22.44 -15.64 -6.87
N ASP A 163 -23.12 -15.12 -7.90
CA ASP A 163 -23.50 -15.90 -9.09
C ASP A 163 -22.28 -16.48 -9.82
N VAL A 164 -22.28 -17.80 -10.00
CA VAL A 164 -21.23 -18.59 -10.65
C VAL A 164 -21.06 -18.28 -12.14
N ARG A 165 -22.02 -17.60 -12.79
CA ARG A 165 -21.92 -17.14 -14.19
C ARG A 165 -21.57 -15.66 -14.31
N LYS A 166 -21.72 -14.88 -13.23
CA LYS A 166 -21.39 -13.45 -13.20
C LYS A 166 -19.90 -13.25 -12.87
N SER A 167 -19.18 -12.51 -13.71
CA SER A 167 -17.76 -12.21 -13.53
C SER A 167 -17.50 -10.76 -13.10
N THR A 168 -18.47 -9.87 -13.28
CA THR A 168 -18.35 -8.42 -13.08
C THR A 168 -19.54 -7.88 -12.30
N TYR A 169 -19.28 -6.92 -11.40
CA TYR A 169 -20.26 -6.32 -10.52
C TYR A 169 -20.25 -4.79 -10.65
N SER A 170 -21.43 -4.19 -10.59
CA SER A 170 -21.59 -2.74 -10.70
C SER A 170 -21.20 -2.05 -9.39
N ASP A 171 -20.79 -0.79 -9.50
CA ASP A 171 -20.53 0.05 -8.34
C ASP A 171 -21.78 0.19 -7.47
N GLY A 172 -21.60 0.13 -6.16
CA GLY A 172 -22.69 0.07 -5.19
C GLY A 172 -23.31 -1.31 -4.98
N GLU A 173 -22.94 -2.35 -5.76
CA GLU A 173 -23.31 -3.72 -5.39
C GLU A 173 -22.63 -4.12 -4.08
N MET A 174 -23.36 -4.88 -3.26
CA MET A 174 -22.94 -5.22 -1.89
C MET A 174 -23.11 -6.70 -1.60
N PHE A 175 -22.18 -7.22 -0.81
CA PHE A 175 -22.27 -8.54 -0.20
C PHE A 175 -22.03 -8.45 1.29
N SER A 176 -22.71 -9.29 2.07
CA SER A 176 -22.47 -9.43 3.50
C SER A 176 -21.51 -10.58 3.76
N TYR A 177 -20.43 -10.33 4.50
CA TYR A 177 -19.56 -11.36 5.04
C TYR A 177 -20.09 -11.80 6.39
N THR A 178 -20.30 -13.10 6.53
CA THR A 178 -20.64 -13.76 7.78
C THR A 178 -19.67 -14.89 8.05
N CYS A 179 -19.50 -15.28 9.31
CA CYS A 179 -18.61 -16.39 9.64
C CYS A 179 -19.21 -17.72 9.15
N ALA A 180 -18.34 -18.57 8.58
CA ALA A 180 -18.72 -19.90 8.16
C ALA A 180 -19.17 -20.75 9.37
N PRO A 181 -19.96 -21.83 9.16
CA PRO A 181 -20.35 -22.73 10.24
C PRO A 181 -19.14 -23.24 11.03
N GLY A 182 -19.24 -23.19 12.35
CA GLY A 182 -18.15 -23.53 13.27
C GLY A 182 -17.21 -22.39 13.63
N TYR A 183 -17.41 -21.20 13.06
CA TYR A 183 -16.65 -20.00 13.38
C TYR A 183 -17.55 -18.89 13.93
N THR A 184 -16.99 -18.03 14.77
CA THR A 184 -17.67 -16.89 15.37
C THR A 184 -16.82 -15.62 15.23
N ALA A 185 -17.51 -14.50 15.02
CA ALA A 185 -16.90 -13.17 14.97
C ALA A 185 -16.57 -12.68 16.39
N ALA A 186 -15.81 -11.60 16.49
CA ALA A 186 -15.47 -10.97 17.77
C ALA A 186 -16.71 -10.54 18.58
N ALA A 187 -17.80 -10.20 17.90
CA ALA A 187 -19.11 -9.93 18.49
C ALA A 187 -20.17 -10.85 17.88
N PRO A 188 -21.08 -11.44 18.70
CA PRO A 188 -22.17 -12.27 18.19
C PRO A 188 -23.03 -11.53 17.17
N GLY A 189 -23.29 -12.15 16.03
CA GLY A 189 -24.12 -11.58 14.96
C GLY A 189 -23.44 -10.48 14.14
N LEU A 190 -22.15 -10.19 14.35
CA LEU A 190 -21.42 -9.24 13.52
C LEU A 190 -21.29 -9.77 12.09
N ALA A 191 -21.87 -9.02 11.15
CA ALA A 191 -21.65 -9.16 9.72
C ALA A 191 -21.02 -7.86 9.21
N VAL A 192 -20.10 -7.97 8.24
CA VAL A 192 -19.53 -6.78 7.59
C VAL A 192 -19.91 -6.75 6.12
N THR A 193 -20.18 -5.55 5.61
CA THR A 193 -20.57 -5.37 4.21
C THR A 193 -19.34 -5.08 3.37
N ALA A 194 -19.24 -5.76 2.23
CA ALA A 194 -18.34 -5.41 1.16
C ALA A 194 -19.09 -4.62 0.09
N VAL A 195 -18.60 -3.42 -0.21
CA VAL A 195 -19.21 -2.53 -1.22
C VAL A 195 -18.29 -2.42 -2.42
N CYS A 196 -18.82 -2.64 -3.62
CA CYS A 196 -18.07 -2.36 -4.84
C CYS A 196 -17.94 -0.84 -5.01
N SER A 197 -16.71 -0.33 -4.98
CA SER A 197 -16.41 1.08 -5.27
C SER A 197 -15.23 1.21 -6.21
N ASN A 198 -15.44 1.86 -7.36
CA ASN A 198 -14.44 2.15 -8.37
C ASN A 198 -13.62 0.93 -8.80
N GLY A 199 -14.23 -0.26 -8.88
CA GLY A 199 -13.58 -1.50 -9.31
C GLY A 199 -12.84 -2.26 -8.22
N GLN A 200 -12.98 -1.85 -6.96
CA GLN A 200 -12.48 -2.59 -5.80
C GLN A 200 -13.59 -2.86 -4.79
N TRP A 201 -13.52 -4.01 -4.13
CA TRP A 201 -14.38 -4.33 -3.00
C TRP A 201 -13.80 -3.68 -1.74
N ASN A 202 -14.54 -2.72 -1.18
CA ASN A 202 -14.24 -2.14 0.12
C ASN A 202 -14.88 -3.00 1.20
N ILE A 203 -14.06 -3.71 1.98
CA ILE A 203 -14.49 -4.64 3.02
C ILE A 203 -13.99 -4.11 4.35
N GLN A 204 -14.85 -4.07 5.38
CA GLN A 204 -14.41 -3.78 6.74
C GLN A 204 -13.72 -5.00 7.36
N ASP A 205 -12.88 -4.78 8.38
CA ASP A 205 -12.15 -5.87 9.02
C ASP A 205 -13.11 -6.81 9.78
N LEU A 206 -13.15 -8.06 9.35
CA LEU A 206 -13.84 -9.15 10.03
C LEU A 206 -12.86 -10.31 10.22
N THR A 207 -12.73 -10.77 11.46
CA THR A 207 -11.98 -11.98 11.80
C THR A 207 -12.92 -13.01 12.39
N CYS A 208 -12.96 -14.18 11.76
CA CYS A 208 -13.76 -15.32 12.21
C CYS A 208 -12.84 -16.33 12.88
N SER A 209 -13.10 -16.60 14.17
CA SER A 209 -12.34 -17.53 14.99
C SER A 209 -13.12 -18.83 15.19
N LEU A 210 -12.41 -19.95 15.26
CA LEU A 210 -13.04 -21.26 15.45
C LEU A 210 -13.75 -21.29 16.81
N ILE A 211 -15.02 -21.70 16.84
CA ILE A 211 -15.81 -21.77 18.06
C ILE A 211 -15.15 -22.76 19.01
N ASN A 212 -14.96 -22.34 20.25
CA ASN A 212 -14.56 -23.19 21.36
C ASN A 212 -15.78 -23.45 22.24
N CYS A 213 -16.17 -24.72 22.36
CA CYS A 213 -17.32 -25.15 23.16
C CYS A 213 -17.05 -25.08 24.68
N GLY A 214 -15.80 -24.85 25.07
CA GLY A 214 -15.36 -24.96 26.46
C GLY A 214 -15.13 -26.42 26.85
N ASP A 215 -14.43 -26.60 27.97
CA ASP A 215 -14.25 -27.93 28.56
C ASP A 215 -15.62 -28.47 29.01
N PRO A 216 -16.09 -29.61 28.48
CA PRO A 216 -17.36 -30.21 28.90
C PRO A 216 -17.34 -30.72 30.34
N GLY A 217 -16.18 -30.72 31.00
CA GLY A 217 -15.97 -31.22 32.33
C GLY A 217 -15.71 -32.72 32.36
N THR A 218 -15.25 -33.18 33.51
CA THR A 218 -14.96 -34.61 33.73
C THR A 218 -16.15 -35.27 34.42
N PRO A 219 -16.68 -36.40 33.88
CA PRO A 219 -17.79 -37.12 34.50
C PRO A 219 -17.39 -37.71 35.85
N ILE A 220 -18.35 -37.80 36.77
CA ILE A 220 -18.13 -38.44 38.07
C ILE A 220 -17.81 -39.92 37.87
N ASN A 221 -16.77 -40.41 38.56
CA ASN A 221 -16.25 -41.78 38.39
C ASN A 221 -15.87 -42.14 36.94
N GLY A 222 -15.46 -41.15 36.16
CA GLY A 222 -14.93 -41.34 34.81
C GLY A 222 -13.82 -40.36 34.46
N ARG A 223 -13.38 -40.42 33.20
CA ARG A 223 -12.32 -39.58 32.64
C ARG A 223 -12.53 -39.35 31.15
N HIS A 224 -11.96 -38.28 30.59
CA HIS A 224 -11.82 -38.07 29.14
C HIS A 224 -10.35 -37.79 28.81
N LEU A 225 -9.96 -38.03 27.55
CA LEU A 225 -8.56 -37.85 27.10
C LEU A 225 -8.35 -36.58 26.25
N ASN A 226 -9.42 -36.01 25.70
CA ASN A 226 -9.32 -34.84 24.83
C ASN A 226 -8.89 -33.58 25.59
N ARG A 227 -8.12 -32.73 24.91
CA ARG A 227 -7.67 -31.41 25.39
C ARG A 227 -8.08 -30.25 24.49
N ASN A 228 -8.80 -30.54 23.39
CA ASN A 228 -9.29 -29.55 22.44
C ASN A 228 -10.80 -29.73 22.25
N TYR A 229 -11.54 -28.64 22.47
CA TYR A 229 -13.01 -28.61 22.49
C TYR A 229 -13.57 -27.64 21.46
N THR A 230 -12.86 -27.50 20.34
CA THR A 230 -13.33 -26.67 19.23
C THR A 230 -14.41 -27.38 18.41
N PHE A 231 -15.18 -26.59 17.67
CA PHE A 231 -16.23 -27.09 16.78
C PHE A 231 -15.75 -28.28 15.90
N GLY A 232 -16.57 -29.32 15.82
CA GLY A 232 -16.28 -30.55 15.08
C GLY A 232 -15.42 -31.59 15.81
N GLN A 233 -14.85 -31.26 16.98
CA GLN A 233 -14.15 -32.24 17.82
C GLN A 233 -15.15 -33.11 18.60
N LYS A 234 -14.80 -34.38 18.80
CA LYS A 234 -15.57 -35.33 19.63
C LYS A 234 -14.79 -35.67 20.88
N VAL A 235 -15.45 -35.73 22.03
CA VAL A 235 -14.85 -36.11 23.31
C VAL A 235 -15.24 -37.55 23.63
N SER A 236 -14.23 -38.39 23.88
CA SER A 236 -14.44 -39.76 24.32
C SER A 236 -14.30 -39.87 25.84
N TYR A 237 -15.33 -40.43 26.47
CA TYR A 237 -15.37 -40.68 27.91
C TYR A 237 -15.08 -42.14 28.23
N PHE A 238 -14.50 -42.36 29.41
CA PHE A 238 -14.17 -43.68 29.93
C PHE A 238 -14.62 -43.76 31.38
N CYS A 239 -15.25 -44.87 31.75
CA CYS A 239 -15.56 -45.15 33.14
C CYS A 239 -14.32 -45.64 33.90
N ASN A 240 -14.28 -45.31 35.18
CA ASN A 240 -13.37 -45.97 36.10
C ASN A 240 -13.83 -47.40 36.36
N GLU A 241 -12.93 -48.24 36.85
CA GLU A 241 -13.20 -49.66 37.10
C GLU A 241 -14.41 -49.83 38.04
N GLY A 242 -15.33 -50.73 37.67
CA GLY A 242 -16.59 -50.96 38.41
C GLY A 242 -17.75 -50.04 38.04
N TYR A 243 -17.55 -49.07 37.14
CA TYR A 243 -18.61 -48.14 36.68
C TYR A 243 -18.95 -48.38 35.20
N ARG A 244 -20.17 -47.97 34.80
CA ARG A 244 -20.67 -48.01 33.42
C ARG A 244 -21.18 -46.64 32.98
N ILE A 245 -21.18 -46.38 31.67
CA ILE A 245 -21.79 -45.18 31.08
C ILE A 245 -23.30 -45.30 31.21
N GLU A 246 -23.94 -44.24 31.71
CA GLU A 246 -25.38 -44.05 31.62
C GLU A 246 -25.63 -42.81 30.74
N CYS A 247 -26.28 -43.03 29.60
CA CYS A 247 -26.69 -41.95 28.70
C CYS A 247 -28.10 -41.51 29.08
N PRO A 248 -28.33 -40.24 29.47
CA PRO A 248 -29.67 -39.68 29.59
C PRO A 248 -30.39 -39.76 28.24
N GLU A 249 -31.69 -40.08 28.24
CA GLU A 249 -32.50 -40.02 27.01
C GLU A 249 -32.37 -38.64 26.35
N HIS A 250 -32.19 -38.63 25.03
CA HIS A 250 -31.93 -37.44 24.20
C HIS A 250 -30.55 -36.77 24.37
N SER A 251 -29.51 -37.52 24.74
CA SER A 251 -28.13 -37.03 24.67
C SER A 251 -27.51 -37.33 23.28
N PRO A 252 -27.54 -36.39 22.31
CA PRO A 252 -26.97 -36.62 20.99
C PRO A 252 -25.46 -36.87 21.09
N GLY A 253 -25.00 -38.00 20.54
CA GLY A 253 -23.58 -38.38 20.51
C GLY A 253 -23.09 -39.22 21.70
N CYS A 254 -24.00 -39.78 22.49
CA CYS A 254 -23.69 -40.79 23.52
C CYS A 254 -23.82 -42.18 22.89
N GLU A 255 -22.71 -42.72 22.35
CA GLU A 255 -22.57 -44.08 21.78
C GLU A 255 -21.38 -44.80 22.43
#